data_AF-R0H493-F1
#
_entry.id   AF-R0H493-F1
#
_cell.length_a   1.000
_cell.length_b   1.000
_cell.length_c   1.000
_cell.angle_alpha   90.00
_cell.angle_beta   90.00
_cell.angle_gamma   90.00
#
_symmetry.space_group_name_H-M   'P 1'
#
loop_
_entity.id
_entity.type
_entity.pdbx_description
1 polymer ?
#
loop_
_entity_poly.entity_id
_entity_poly.type
_entity_poly.pdbx_seq_one_letter_code
_entity_poly.pdbx_strand_id
1 'polypeptide(L)'
;MAAKECFTELSDIKPFKTSWKIRVKIVHTWKQFTTYTGETIEMILADVAGILIHATIKKQQLNKFQRLIVFGEWRVIENFQLTRASGKFRATKHTYKMSIMNSTIITRCQSLSNDFYVDLAAFDNILADDVLNEHILIDVLGQVVSVGQMKTSSQNDKPKKRLEVELRDTSDQRLSCTLWGKFADSMWEACRKEERGIVICLLRCAKINTYNGDRSVSNAFDMSLMLLNPDYTIVNEFVGK
;
A
#
# COMPACT_ATOMS: atom_id res chain seq x y z
N MET A 1 -30.40 -15.00 22.82
CA MET A 1 -29.08 -14.36 23.02
C MET A 1 -28.22 -14.66 21.80
N ALA A 2 -27.91 -13.67 20.97
CA ALA A 2 -26.99 -13.88 19.85
C ALA A 2 -25.60 -14.15 20.42
N ALA A 3 -24.95 -15.24 20.00
CA ALA A 3 -23.57 -15.50 20.35
C ALA A 3 -22.74 -14.26 19.94
N LYS A 4 -21.97 -13.70 20.87
CA LYS A 4 -21.01 -12.63 20.58
C LYS A 4 -20.06 -13.17 19.51
N GLU A 5 -20.18 -12.69 18.26
CA GLU A 5 -19.26 -13.09 17.21
C GLU A 5 -17.83 -12.72 17.64
N CYS A 6 -17.01 -13.73 17.91
CA CYS A 6 -15.64 -13.53 18.35
C CYS A 6 -14.75 -13.44 17.11
N PHE A 7 -14.23 -12.25 16.83
CA PHE A 7 -13.21 -12.02 15.81
C PHE A 7 -11.83 -12.05 16.46
N THR A 8 -10.83 -12.57 15.76
CA THR A 8 -9.42 -12.52 16.16
C THR A 8 -8.76 -11.28 15.57
N GLU A 9 -7.93 -10.59 16.35
CA GLU A 9 -7.08 -9.49 15.86
C GLU A 9 -5.96 -10.02 14.97
N LEU A 10 -5.45 -9.19 14.05
CA LEU A 10 -4.36 -9.63 13.17
C LEU A 10 -3.04 -9.87 13.94
N SER A 11 -2.84 -9.19 15.06
CA SER A 11 -1.70 -9.42 15.99
C SER A 11 -1.65 -10.86 16.54
N ASP A 12 -2.82 -11.48 16.71
CA ASP A 12 -2.97 -12.75 17.43
C ASP A 12 -2.95 -13.99 16.54
N ILE A 13 -3.10 -13.82 15.22
CA ILE A 13 -3.08 -14.96 14.29
C ILE A 13 -1.68 -15.59 14.20
N LYS A 14 -1.64 -16.90 13.95
CA LYS A 14 -0.42 -17.71 13.91
C LYS A 14 -0.54 -18.83 12.87
N PRO A 15 0.57 -19.30 12.28
CA PRO A 15 0.56 -20.22 11.14
C PRO A 15 0.23 -21.68 11.48
N PHE A 16 0.18 -22.07 12.77
CA PHE A 16 -0.06 -23.46 13.18
C PHE A 16 -1.51 -23.92 12.98
N LYS A 17 -2.45 -23.00 12.73
CA LYS A 17 -3.83 -23.32 12.36
C LYS A 17 -4.32 -22.41 11.24
N THR A 18 -5.32 -22.91 10.52
CA THR A 18 -5.98 -22.18 9.42
C THR A 18 -7.37 -21.69 9.79
N SER A 19 -8.00 -22.27 10.82
CA SER A 19 -9.32 -21.85 11.29
C SER A 19 -9.22 -20.60 12.18
N TRP A 20 -9.28 -19.46 11.50
CA TRP A 20 -9.35 -18.12 12.06
C TRP A 20 -10.58 -17.41 11.49
N LYS A 21 -11.13 -16.47 12.24
CA LYS A 21 -12.22 -15.57 11.81
C LYS A 21 -11.80 -14.15 12.15
N ILE A 22 -11.56 -13.33 11.14
CA ILE A 22 -11.10 -11.95 11.27
C ILE A 22 -12.08 -10.99 10.62
N ARG A 23 -12.03 -9.72 11.01
CA ARG A 23 -12.81 -8.65 10.41
C ARG A 23 -11.89 -7.51 10.00
N VAL A 24 -11.85 -7.23 8.70
CA VAL A 24 -10.81 -6.39 8.09
C VAL A 24 -11.37 -5.53 6.96
N LYS A 25 -10.76 -4.36 6.75
CA LYS A 25 -10.97 -3.48 5.60
C LYS A 25 -9.98 -3.82 4.50
N ILE A 26 -10.43 -3.85 3.26
CA ILE A 26 -9.53 -3.96 2.09
C ILE A 26 -9.02 -2.56 1.77
N VAL A 27 -7.74 -2.28 2.04
CA VAL A 27 -7.19 -0.92 1.93
C VAL A 27 -6.28 -0.72 0.73
N HIS A 28 -5.95 -1.79 0.00
CA HIS A 28 -5.27 -1.71 -1.29
C HIS A 28 -5.40 -3.04 -2.03
N THR A 29 -5.44 -3.02 -3.36
CA THR A 29 -5.41 -4.22 -4.21
C THR A 29 -4.58 -3.98 -5.46
N TRP A 30 -3.87 -5.01 -5.93
CA TRP A 30 -3.17 -4.98 -7.21
C TRP A 30 -3.11 -6.38 -7.80
N LYS A 31 -2.87 -6.44 -9.12
CA LYS A 31 -2.59 -7.70 -9.80
C LYS A 31 -1.09 -7.94 -9.80
N GLN A 32 -0.70 -9.18 -9.56
CA GLN A 32 0.68 -9.62 -9.68
C GLN A 32 0.75 -10.87 -10.54
N PHE A 33 1.74 -10.92 -11.43
CA PHE A 33 2.04 -12.11 -12.22
C PHE A 33 3.44 -12.59 -11.89
N THR A 34 3.58 -13.87 -11.57
CA THR A 34 4.88 -14.54 -11.50
C THR A 34 4.87 -15.80 -12.35
N THR A 35 6.04 -16.21 -12.84
CA THR A 35 6.17 -17.47 -13.60
C THR A 35 5.78 -18.70 -12.79
N TYR A 36 5.94 -18.65 -11.46
CA TYR A 36 5.64 -19.78 -10.58
C TYR A 36 4.16 -19.86 -10.17
N THR A 37 3.54 -18.73 -9.80
CA THR A 37 2.15 -18.70 -9.29
C THR A 37 1.12 -18.33 -10.35
N GLY A 38 1.55 -17.84 -11.52
CA GLY A 38 0.68 -17.20 -12.49
C GLY A 38 0.14 -15.86 -11.97
N GLU A 39 -1.02 -15.45 -12.52
CA GLU A 39 -1.75 -14.25 -12.10
C GLU A 39 -2.37 -14.45 -10.70
N THR A 40 -2.21 -13.45 -9.86
CA THR A 40 -2.73 -13.38 -8.49
C THR A 40 -3.32 -11.99 -8.27
N ILE A 41 -4.32 -11.91 -7.39
CA ILE A 41 -4.72 -10.63 -6.79
C ILE A 41 -4.08 -10.57 -5.41
N GLU A 42 -3.32 -9.53 -5.20
CA GLU A 42 -2.71 -9.20 -3.94
C GLU A 42 -3.49 -8.06 -3.30
N MET A 43 -3.52 -8.01 -1.97
CA MET A 43 -4.23 -6.98 -1.24
C MET A 43 -3.59 -6.69 0.12
N ILE A 44 -3.81 -5.48 0.62
CA ILE A 44 -3.53 -5.13 2.01
C ILE A 44 -4.86 -5.08 2.75
N LEU A 45 -4.90 -5.77 3.89
CA LEU A 45 -6.02 -5.82 4.80
C LEU A 45 -5.66 -5.08 6.08
N ALA A 46 -6.56 -4.26 6.60
CA ALA A 46 -6.40 -3.57 7.88
C ALA A 46 -7.47 -4.07 8.87
N ASP A 47 -7.09 -4.35 10.11
CA ASP A 47 -8.08 -4.46 11.19
C ASP A 47 -8.38 -3.09 11.83
N VAL A 48 -9.29 -3.07 12.80
CA VAL A 48 -9.69 -1.82 13.50
C VAL A 48 -8.54 -1.23 14.31
N ALA A 49 -7.60 -2.06 14.77
CA ALA A 49 -6.41 -1.61 15.49
C ALA A 49 -5.35 -0.99 14.56
N GLY A 50 -5.57 -1.03 13.24
CA GLY A 50 -4.65 -0.51 12.23
C GLY A 50 -3.49 -1.44 11.90
N ILE A 51 -3.54 -2.71 12.33
CA ILE A 51 -2.57 -3.71 11.89
C ILE A 51 -2.84 -4.02 10.42
N LEU A 52 -1.80 -3.90 9.60
CA LEU A 52 -1.86 -4.20 8.18
C LEU A 52 -1.28 -5.58 7.91
N ILE A 53 -1.99 -6.41 7.15
CA ILE A 53 -1.49 -7.69 6.65
C ILE A 53 -1.61 -7.79 5.13
N HIS A 54 -0.56 -8.31 4.49
CA HIS A 54 -0.57 -8.66 3.08
C HIS A 54 -1.30 -10.00 2.86
N ALA A 55 -2.29 -10.02 1.97
CA ALA A 55 -3.00 -11.22 1.54
C ALA A 55 -2.89 -11.47 0.03
N THR A 56 -2.93 -12.73 -0.39
CA THR A 56 -2.92 -13.18 -1.79
C THR A 56 -4.10 -14.10 -2.13
N ILE A 57 -4.68 -13.90 -3.31
CA ILE A 57 -5.67 -14.75 -3.95
C ILE A 57 -5.09 -15.27 -5.27
N LYS A 58 -4.96 -16.59 -5.41
CA LYS A 58 -4.57 -17.19 -6.69
C LYS A 58 -5.75 -17.18 -7.66
N LYS A 59 -5.45 -17.19 -8.97
CA LYS A 59 -6.46 -17.15 -10.04
C LYS A 59 -7.59 -18.18 -9.89
N GLN A 60 -7.28 -19.37 -9.40
CA GLN A 60 -8.25 -20.46 -9.21
C GLN A 60 -9.39 -20.08 -8.25
N GLN A 61 -9.09 -19.31 -7.20
CA GLN A 61 -10.08 -18.87 -6.21
C GLN A 61 -10.73 -17.52 -6.60
N LEU A 62 -10.17 -16.80 -7.57
CA LEU A 62 -10.60 -15.44 -7.89
C LEU A 62 -12.06 -15.39 -8.36
N ASN A 63 -12.50 -16.35 -9.17
CA ASN A 63 -13.89 -16.40 -9.66
C ASN A 63 -14.92 -16.43 -8.52
N LYS A 64 -14.57 -17.02 -7.38
CA LYS A 64 -15.44 -17.09 -6.18
C LYS A 64 -15.52 -15.76 -5.45
N PHE A 65 -14.42 -15.00 -5.40
CA PHE A 65 -14.29 -13.85 -4.50
C PHE A 65 -14.23 -12.49 -5.18
N GLN A 66 -14.09 -12.41 -6.50
CA GLN A 66 -13.85 -11.15 -7.22
C GLN A 66 -14.84 -10.03 -6.84
N ARG A 67 -16.14 -10.34 -6.70
CA ARG A 67 -17.18 -9.37 -6.30
C ARG A 67 -17.11 -8.91 -4.84
N LEU A 68 -16.36 -9.62 -4.01
CA LEU A 68 -16.15 -9.31 -2.60
C LEU A 68 -14.86 -8.53 -2.39
N ILE A 69 -13.91 -8.57 -3.33
CA ILE A 69 -12.65 -7.83 -3.22
C ILE A 69 -12.84 -6.41 -3.74
N VAL A 70 -13.32 -5.53 -2.86
CA VAL A 70 -13.62 -4.12 -3.17
C VAL A 70 -12.84 -3.23 -2.23
N PHE A 71 -12.07 -2.31 -2.80
CA PHE A 71 -11.30 -1.31 -2.06
C PHE A 71 -12.21 -0.48 -1.15
N GLY A 72 -11.75 -0.23 0.08
CA GLY A 72 -12.45 0.55 1.09
C GLY A 72 -13.54 -0.22 1.85
N GLU A 73 -13.94 -1.41 1.40
CA GLU A 73 -15.00 -2.16 2.07
C GLU A 73 -14.49 -3.12 3.16
N TRP A 74 -15.30 -3.28 4.20
CA TRP A 74 -15.07 -4.23 5.28
C TRP A 74 -15.59 -5.62 4.93
N ARG A 75 -14.84 -6.64 5.36
CA ARG A 75 -15.13 -8.06 5.16
C ARG A 75 -14.87 -8.85 6.43
N VAL A 76 -15.61 -9.93 6.58
CA VAL A 76 -15.24 -11.03 7.46
C VAL A 76 -14.57 -12.09 6.61
N ILE A 77 -13.39 -12.55 7.04
CA ILE A 77 -12.62 -13.60 6.36
C ILE A 77 -12.44 -14.75 7.35
N GLU A 78 -12.84 -15.94 6.92
CA GLU A 78 -12.71 -17.17 7.70
C GLU A 78 -11.90 -18.21 6.93
N ASN A 79 -11.11 -19.00 7.65
CA ASN A 79 -10.28 -20.08 7.12
C ASN A 79 -9.23 -19.61 6.10
N PHE A 80 -8.01 -19.35 6.54
CA PHE A 80 -6.92 -18.91 5.66
C PHE A 80 -5.58 -19.47 6.12
N GLN A 81 -4.63 -19.55 5.18
CA GLN A 81 -3.28 -20.01 5.47
C GLN A 81 -2.37 -18.81 5.76
N LEU A 82 -1.44 -18.97 6.70
CA LEU A 82 -0.40 -18.00 6.97
C LEU A 82 0.97 -18.61 6.66
N THR A 83 1.81 -17.84 5.97
CA THR A 83 3.21 -18.15 5.76
C THR A 83 4.06 -16.98 6.25
N ARG A 84 5.35 -17.20 6.55
CA ARG A 84 6.23 -16.07 6.88
C ARG A 84 6.32 -15.11 5.68
N ALA A 85 6.12 -13.83 5.94
CA ALA A 85 6.34 -12.80 4.95
C ALA A 85 7.84 -12.71 4.63
N SER A 86 8.19 -12.75 3.34
CA SER A 86 9.57 -12.76 2.85
C SER A 86 9.67 -12.03 1.52
N GLY A 87 10.90 -11.89 1.01
CA GLY A 87 11.18 -11.20 -0.25
C GLY A 87 11.55 -9.73 -0.08
N LYS A 88 11.85 -9.08 -1.21
CA LYS A 88 12.39 -7.72 -1.28
C LYS A 88 11.34 -6.61 -1.38
N PHE A 89 10.06 -6.98 -1.48
CA PHE A 89 8.93 -6.08 -1.68
C PHE A 89 7.77 -6.50 -0.77
N ARG A 90 7.97 -6.44 0.54
CA ARG A 90 6.93 -6.76 1.52
C ARG A 90 5.99 -5.56 1.65
N ALA A 91 4.71 -5.75 1.34
CA ALA A 91 3.72 -4.68 1.36
C ALA A 91 3.32 -4.21 2.77
N THR A 92 3.68 -4.96 3.82
CA THR A 92 3.33 -4.65 5.22
C THR A 92 4.45 -5.11 6.16
N LYS A 93 4.51 -4.53 7.36
CA LYS A 93 5.45 -4.93 8.43
C LYS A 93 5.11 -6.28 9.06
N HIS A 94 3.87 -6.75 8.91
CA HIS A 94 3.38 -7.97 9.55
C HIS A 94 4.24 -9.20 9.22
N THR A 95 4.55 -10.00 10.26
CA THR A 95 5.47 -11.15 10.17
C THR A 95 4.98 -12.24 9.22
N TYR A 96 3.67 -12.30 9.00
CA TYR A 96 3.02 -13.29 8.14
C TYR A 96 2.34 -12.67 6.92
N LYS A 97 2.29 -13.44 5.84
CA LYS A 97 1.46 -13.19 4.67
C LYS A 97 0.29 -14.18 4.68
N MET A 98 -0.91 -13.70 4.40
CA MET A 98 -2.13 -14.50 4.30
C MET A 98 -2.32 -15.04 2.88
N SER A 99 -2.70 -16.30 2.74
CA SER A 99 -3.13 -16.90 1.48
C SER A 99 -4.56 -17.38 1.61
N ILE A 100 -5.39 -16.96 0.66
CA ILE A 100 -6.76 -17.43 0.52
C ILE A 100 -6.74 -18.88 0.02
N MET A 101 -7.58 -19.71 0.64
CA MET A 101 -7.72 -21.14 0.42
C MET A 101 -9.05 -21.45 -0.29
N ASN A 102 -9.23 -22.68 -0.77
CA ASN A 102 -10.51 -23.12 -1.34
C ASN A 102 -11.63 -23.12 -0.28
N SER A 103 -11.31 -23.47 0.96
CA SER A 103 -12.21 -23.47 2.12
C SER A 103 -12.43 -22.08 2.73
N THR A 104 -11.77 -21.04 2.22
CA THR A 104 -11.98 -19.68 2.72
C THR A 104 -13.43 -19.25 2.49
N ILE A 105 -13.97 -18.55 3.48
CA ILE A 105 -15.25 -17.87 3.43
C ILE A 105 -14.96 -16.37 3.55
N ILE A 106 -15.49 -15.58 2.61
CA ILE A 106 -15.46 -14.12 2.67
C ILE A 106 -16.91 -13.66 2.65
N THR A 107 -17.31 -12.88 3.65
CA THR A 107 -18.66 -12.32 3.73
C THR A 107 -18.61 -10.80 3.90
N ARG A 108 -19.66 -10.13 3.44
CA ARG A 108 -19.84 -8.70 3.67
C ARG A 108 -20.13 -8.45 5.14
N CYS A 109 -19.67 -7.33 5.67
CA CYS A 109 -20.05 -6.87 6.99
C CYS A 109 -20.19 -5.34 7.00
N GLN A 110 -20.81 -4.81 8.04
CA GLN A 110 -20.96 -3.37 8.22
C GLN A 110 -19.58 -2.70 8.34
N SER A 111 -19.47 -1.49 7.78
CA SER A 111 -18.29 -0.66 7.94
C SER A 111 -18.07 -0.33 9.42
N LEU A 112 -16.84 -0.51 9.89
CA LEU A 112 -16.47 -0.22 11.27
C LEU A 112 -15.76 1.13 11.43
N SER A 113 -15.07 1.57 10.38
CA SER A 113 -14.41 2.88 10.33
C SER A 113 -14.15 3.29 8.88
N ASN A 114 -14.13 4.61 8.65
CA ASN A 114 -13.82 5.23 7.37
C ASN A 114 -12.32 5.52 7.18
N ASP A 115 -11.48 5.21 8.17
CA ASP A 115 -10.05 5.50 8.13
C ASP A 115 -9.35 4.82 6.96
N PHE A 116 -8.34 5.48 6.42
CA PHE A 116 -7.60 4.98 5.26
C PHE A 116 -6.57 3.89 5.62
N TYR A 117 -6.27 3.75 6.93
CA TYR A 117 -5.29 2.84 7.54
C TYR A 117 -3.97 2.77 6.79
N VAL A 118 -3.06 3.69 7.10
CA VAL A 118 -1.74 3.82 6.47
C VAL A 118 -0.62 3.46 7.42
N ASP A 119 0.49 3.00 6.84
CA ASP A 119 1.75 2.81 7.57
C ASP A 119 2.73 3.91 7.18
N LEU A 120 2.43 5.15 7.62
CA LEU A 120 3.25 6.32 7.28
C LEU A 120 4.64 6.21 7.92
N ALA A 121 5.66 6.43 7.11
CA ALA A 121 7.02 6.62 7.59
C ALA A 121 7.36 8.12 7.63
N ALA A 122 7.85 8.58 8.79
CA ALA A 122 8.40 9.93 8.94
C ALA A 122 9.65 10.10 8.05
N PHE A 123 9.84 11.29 7.47
CA PHE A 123 10.91 11.51 6.50
C PHE A 123 12.29 11.33 7.13
N ASP A 124 12.48 11.79 8.37
CA ASP A 124 13.73 11.57 9.12
C ASP A 124 14.10 10.08 9.22
N ASN A 125 13.12 9.21 9.46
CA ASN A 125 13.35 7.76 9.54
C ASN A 125 13.65 7.13 8.16
N ILE A 126 13.11 7.71 7.08
CA ILE A 126 13.40 7.27 5.71
C ILE A 126 14.82 7.66 5.31
N LEU A 127 15.25 8.86 5.71
CA LEU A 127 16.54 9.43 5.37
C LEU A 127 17.67 8.88 6.26
N ALA A 128 17.36 8.46 7.49
CA ALA A 128 18.32 7.86 8.40
C ALA A 128 18.68 6.42 7.99
N ASP A 129 19.98 6.12 8.05
CA ASP A 129 20.52 4.78 7.82
C ASP A 129 20.08 3.78 8.90
N ASP A 130 19.85 2.53 8.47
CA ASP A 130 19.49 1.38 9.33
C ASP A 130 18.25 1.52 10.23
N VAL A 131 17.46 2.60 10.10
CA VAL A 131 16.19 2.76 10.84
C VAL A 131 15.05 1.98 10.19
N LEU A 132 14.93 2.05 8.86
CA LEU A 132 13.88 1.37 8.11
C LEU A 132 14.44 0.29 7.18
N ASN A 133 13.78 -0.86 7.19
CA ASN A 133 14.12 -2.00 6.34
C ASN A 133 13.67 -1.73 4.89
N GLU A 134 14.63 -1.62 3.96
CA GLU A 134 14.38 -1.35 2.54
C GLU A 134 13.54 -2.42 1.81
N HIS A 135 13.43 -3.63 2.38
CA HIS A 135 12.60 -4.69 1.84
C HIS A 135 11.12 -4.56 2.20
N ILE A 136 10.75 -3.61 3.08
CA ILE A 136 9.38 -3.33 3.47
C ILE A 136 8.96 -2.02 2.81
N LEU A 137 7.87 -2.08 2.05
CA LEU A 137 7.28 -0.91 1.44
C LEU A 137 6.56 -0.09 2.51
N ILE A 138 6.62 1.23 2.37
CA ILE A 138 6.11 2.21 3.34
C ILE A 138 5.07 3.10 2.69
N ASP A 139 4.21 3.74 3.49
CA ASP A 139 3.36 4.81 3.00
C ASP A 139 4.06 6.17 3.26
N VAL A 140 3.94 7.09 2.32
CA VAL A 140 4.54 8.44 2.40
C VAL A 140 3.45 9.47 2.11
N LEU A 141 3.36 10.50 2.95
CA LEU A 141 2.46 11.63 2.79
C LEU A 141 3.27 12.93 2.81
N GLY A 142 3.14 13.74 1.76
CA GLY A 142 3.86 15.00 1.68
C GLY A 142 3.31 15.96 0.63
N GLN A 143 3.62 17.24 0.80
CA GLN A 143 3.37 18.27 -0.19
C GLN A 143 4.43 18.18 -1.30
N VAL A 144 4.01 18.23 -2.56
CA VAL A 144 4.91 18.37 -3.70
C VAL A 144 5.40 19.81 -3.75
N VAL A 145 6.72 19.98 -3.64
CA VAL A 145 7.39 21.29 -3.52
C VAL A 145 8.36 21.56 -4.67
N SER A 146 8.76 20.51 -5.38
CA SER A 146 9.55 20.62 -6.61
C SER A 146 9.18 19.50 -7.58
N VAL A 147 9.14 19.82 -8.86
CA VAL A 147 8.84 18.89 -9.95
C VAL A 147 9.90 19.05 -11.03
N GLY A 148 10.69 18.00 -11.25
CA GLY A 148 11.68 17.95 -12.31
C GLY A 148 11.05 17.77 -13.70
N GLN A 149 11.89 17.72 -14.73
CA GLN A 149 11.41 17.49 -16.10
C GLN A 149 11.01 16.02 -16.32
N MET A 150 9.96 15.80 -17.10
CA MET A 150 9.57 14.47 -17.56
C MET A 150 10.66 13.89 -18.47
N LYS A 151 11.31 12.81 -18.03
CA LYS A 151 12.33 12.08 -18.80
C LYS A 151 11.70 10.82 -19.38
N THR A 152 12.02 10.48 -20.63
CA THR A 152 11.62 9.19 -21.22
C THR A 152 12.87 8.38 -21.50
N SER A 153 12.97 7.21 -20.87
CA SER A 153 14.05 6.24 -21.11
C SER A 153 13.50 5.00 -21.79
N SER A 154 14.25 4.39 -22.71
CA SER A 154 13.93 3.06 -23.22
C SER A 154 14.52 2.01 -22.28
N GLN A 155 13.70 1.13 -21.71
CA GLN A 155 14.16 -0.03 -20.96
C GLN A 155 13.36 -1.25 -21.40
N ASN A 156 14.04 -2.30 -21.87
CA ASN A 156 13.44 -3.50 -22.48
C ASN A 156 12.50 -3.17 -23.66
N ASP A 157 12.94 -2.27 -24.55
CA ASP A 157 12.19 -1.79 -25.73
C ASP A 157 10.81 -1.20 -25.46
N LYS A 158 10.55 -0.80 -24.20
CA LYS A 158 9.35 -0.07 -23.81
C LYS A 158 9.74 1.31 -23.29
N PRO A 159 9.10 2.39 -23.80
CA PRO A 159 9.31 3.72 -23.24
C PRO A 159 8.82 3.74 -21.79
N LYS A 160 9.73 4.09 -20.88
CA LYS A 160 9.43 4.33 -19.48
C LYS A 160 9.64 5.81 -19.18
N LYS A 161 8.53 6.48 -18.90
CA LYS A 161 8.52 7.83 -18.36
C LYS A 161 8.98 7.82 -16.91
N ARG A 162 9.76 8.83 -16.56
CA ARG A 162 10.34 9.05 -15.24
C ARG A 162 10.16 10.51 -14.87
N LEU A 163 9.68 10.75 -13.66
CA LEU A 163 9.56 12.07 -13.08
C LEU A 163 10.21 12.06 -11.70
N GLU A 164 11.11 13.01 -11.46
CA GLU A 164 11.68 13.28 -10.13
C GLU A 164 10.85 14.40 -9.50
N VAL A 165 10.38 14.18 -8.28
CA VAL A 165 9.68 15.19 -7.47
C VAL A 165 10.30 15.25 -6.08
N GLU A 166 10.17 16.39 -5.43
CA GLU A 166 10.52 16.55 -4.02
C GLU A 166 9.22 16.68 -3.22
N LEU A 167 9.10 15.84 -2.19
CA LEU A 167 8.03 15.91 -1.20
C LEU A 167 8.55 16.64 0.04
N ARG A 168 7.66 17.38 0.69
CA ARG A 168 7.88 18.03 1.97
C ARG A 168 6.88 17.53 3.00
N ASP A 169 7.34 17.26 4.23
CA ASP A 169 6.46 16.96 5.36
C ASP A 169 6.13 18.20 6.23
N THR A 170 5.40 17.99 7.32
CA THR A 170 4.99 19.07 8.26
C THR A 170 6.16 19.65 9.08
N SER A 171 7.34 19.04 9.04
CA SER A 171 8.57 19.53 9.69
C SER A 171 9.50 20.24 8.70
N ASP A 172 8.99 20.57 7.49
CA ASP A 172 9.74 21.14 6.35
C ASP A 172 10.87 20.22 5.83
N GLN A 173 10.90 18.96 6.24
CA GLN A 173 11.88 17.99 5.74
C GLN A 173 11.58 17.58 4.31
N ARG A 174 12.63 17.38 3.52
CA ARG A 174 12.55 17.09 2.09
C ARG A 174 12.88 15.64 1.78
N LEU A 175 12.06 15.03 0.94
CA LEU A 175 12.23 13.65 0.49
C LEU A 175 12.15 13.59 -1.03
N SER A 176 13.26 13.16 -1.65
CA SER A 176 13.31 12.87 -3.08
C SER A 176 12.44 11.65 -3.41
N CYS A 177 11.57 11.80 -4.42
CA CYS A 177 10.67 10.76 -4.89
C CYS A 177 10.79 10.61 -6.42
N THR A 178 11.10 9.40 -6.89
CA THR A 178 11.10 9.07 -8.32
C THR A 178 9.85 8.29 -8.70
N LEU A 179 9.03 8.86 -9.57
CA LEU A 179 7.83 8.24 -10.12
C LEU A 179 8.07 7.71 -11.53
N TRP A 180 7.46 6.58 -11.84
CA TRP A 180 7.62 5.88 -13.12
C TRP A 180 6.28 5.59 -13.81
N GLY A 181 6.28 5.62 -15.14
CA GLY A 181 5.12 5.25 -15.96
C GLY A 181 3.88 6.10 -15.66
N LYS A 182 2.74 5.44 -15.45
CA LYS A 182 1.46 6.12 -15.17
C LYS A 182 1.52 7.07 -13.96
N PHE A 183 2.34 6.76 -12.96
CA PHE A 183 2.50 7.59 -11.79
C PHE A 183 3.18 8.92 -12.13
N ALA A 184 4.21 8.88 -12.99
CA ALA A 184 4.86 10.07 -13.49
C ALA A 184 3.87 10.95 -14.26
N ASP A 185 3.08 10.35 -15.16
CA ASP A 185 2.07 11.07 -15.95
C ASP A 185 1.01 11.74 -15.06
N SER A 186 0.42 11.02 -14.11
CA SER A 186 -0.60 11.57 -13.21
C SER A 186 -0.07 12.70 -12.33
N MET A 187 1.15 12.57 -11.81
CA MET A 187 1.78 13.63 -11.01
C MET A 187 2.06 14.87 -11.85
N TRP A 188 2.62 14.69 -13.04
CA TRP A 188 2.92 15.78 -13.96
C TRP A 188 1.66 16.56 -14.36
N GLU A 189 0.57 15.85 -14.66
CA GLU A 189 -0.70 16.45 -15.03
C GLU A 189 -1.33 17.20 -13.85
N ALA A 190 -1.33 16.62 -12.65
CA ALA A 190 -1.87 17.27 -11.45
C ALA A 190 -1.13 18.58 -11.13
N CYS A 191 0.20 18.57 -11.16
CA CYS A 191 1.01 19.76 -10.87
C CYS A 191 0.82 20.88 -11.90
N ARG A 192 0.40 20.57 -13.13
CA ARG A 192 0.12 21.56 -14.17
C ARG A 192 -1.30 22.14 -14.12
N LYS A 193 -2.26 21.36 -13.61
CA LYS A 193 -3.68 21.76 -13.53
C LYS A 193 -4.02 22.54 -12.27
N GLU A 194 -3.25 22.37 -11.21
CA GLU A 194 -3.57 22.97 -9.92
C GLU A 194 -3.30 24.49 -9.91
N GLU A 195 -4.35 25.28 -10.12
CA GLU A 195 -4.29 26.75 -10.12
C GLU A 195 -3.82 27.33 -8.77
N ARG A 196 -4.06 26.60 -7.67
CA ARG A 196 -3.64 26.98 -6.30
C ARG A 196 -2.22 26.54 -5.94
N GLY A 197 -1.54 25.79 -6.81
CA GLY A 197 -0.11 25.45 -6.67
C GLY A 197 0.26 24.45 -5.56
N ILE A 198 -0.70 23.84 -4.85
CA ILE A 198 -0.41 22.88 -3.78
C ILE A 198 -0.96 21.50 -4.16
N VAL A 199 -0.05 20.56 -4.39
CA VAL A 199 -0.38 19.14 -4.58
C VAL A 199 0.11 18.37 -3.37
N ILE A 200 -0.79 17.67 -2.68
CA ILE A 200 -0.49 16.74 -1.61
C ILE A 200 -0.50 15.34 -2.19
N CYS A 201 0.57 14.58 -1.95
CA CYS A 201 0.75 13.23 -2.46
C CYS A 201 0.73 12.25 -1.30
N LEU A 202 -0.22 11.31 -1.34
CA LEU A 202 -0.16 10.07 -0.57
C LEU A 202 0.31 8.94 -1.50
N LEU A 203 1.53 8.47 -1.28
CA LEU A 203 2.11 7.33 -1.99
C LEU A 203 2.17 6.12 -1.06
N ARG A 204 1.23 5.19 -1.26
CA ARG A 204 1.19 3.90 -0.58
C ARG A 204 2.13 2.90 -1.24
N CYS A 205 2.73 2.04 -0.42
CA CYS A 205 3.70 1.03 -0.85
C CYS A 205 4.87 1.64 -1.65
N ALA A 206 5.41 2.75 -1.19
CA ALA A 206 6.64 3.33 -1.69
C ALA A 206 7.83 2.43 -1.35
N LYS A 207 8.73 2.24 -2.31
CA LYS A 207 10.00 1.57 -2.12
C LYS A 207 11.04 2.59 -1.67
N ILE A 208 11.80 2.27 -0.62
CA ILE A 208 12.99 3.00 -0.24
C ILE A 208 14.15 2.58 -1.16
N ASN A 209 14.88 3.57 -1.66
CA ASN A 209 16.08 3.36 -2.46
C ASN A 209 17.26 4.05 -1.79
N THR A 210 18.41 3.40 -1.84
CA THR A 210 19.69 3.92 -1.35
C THR A 210 20.66 3.94 -2.52
N TYR A 211 21.22 5.11 -2.82
CA TYR A 211 22.19 5.30 -3.88
C TYR A 211 23.29 6.24 -3.40
N ASN A 212 24.54 5.77 -3.39
CA ASN A 212 25.69 6.52 -2.88
C ASN A 212 25.50 7.10 -1.45
N GLY A 213 24.74 6.42 -0.60
CA GLY A 213 24.39 6.89 0.74
C GLY A 213 23.14 7.78 0.80
N ASP A 214 22.67 8.31 -0.33
CA ASP A 214 21.45 9.11 -0.36
C ASP A 214 20.22 8.21 -0.43
N ARG A 215 19.28 8.45 0.49
CA ARG A 215 18.00 7.74 0.56
C ARG A 215 16.89 8.53 -0.10
N SER A 216 16.06 7.81 -0.86
CA SER A 216 14.93 8.37 -1.59
C SER A 216 13.80 7.34 -1.67
N VAL A 217 12.66 7.72 -2.22
CA VAL A 217 11.54 6.80 -2.46
C VAL A 217 11.16 6.72 -3.93
N SER A 218 10.49 5.63 -4.30
CA SER A 218 9.89 5.47 -5.63
C SER A 218 8.64 4.60 -5.58
N ASN A 219 7.76 4.68 -6.58
CA ASN A 219 6.70 3.69 -6.71
C ASN A 219 7.27 2.29 -7.00
N ALA A 220 6.72 1.28 -6.33
CA ALA A 220 7.06 -0.15 -6.49
C ALA A 220 6.14 -0.80 -7.54
N PHE A 221 6.38 -0.49 -8.82
CA PHE A 221 5.58 -1.02 -9.95
C PHE A 221 4.07 -0.78 -9.72
N ASP A 222 3.24 -1.80 -9.96
CA ASP A 222 1.80 -1.78 -9.70
C ASP A 222 1.42 -2.07 -8.24
N MET A 223 2.39 -2.35 -7.36
CA MET A 223 2.12 -2.52 -5.93
C MET A 223 1.80 -1.18 -5.25
N SER A 224 2.29 -0.08 -5.79
CA SER A 224 2.01 1.25 -5.23
C SER A 224 0.61 1.74 -5.61
N LEU A 225 0.06 2.56 -4.73
CA LEU A 225 -1.11 3.38 -4.97
C LEU A 225 -0.71 4.84 -4.72
N MET A 226 -1.00 5.72 -5.67
CA MET A 226 -0.75 7.14 -5.52
C MET A 226 -2.07 7.89 -5.60
N LEU A 227 -2.31 8.71 -4.59
CA LEU A 227 -3.48 9.56 -4.50
C LEU A 227 -3.00 11.00 -4.36
N LEU A 228 -3.54 11.88 -5.20
CA LEU A 228 -3.19 13.29 -5.25
C LEU A 228 -4.39 14.09 -4.75
N ASN A 229 -4.16 14.93 -3.74
CA ASN A 229 -5.19 15.70 -3.04
C ASN A 229 -6.42 14.85 -2.62
N PRO A 230 -6.26 13.63 -2.05
CA PRO A 230 -7.42 12.84 -1.67
C PRO A 230 -8.09 13.43 -0.43
N ASP A 231 -9.43 13.41 -0.42
CA ASP A 231 -10.24 13.84 0.72
C ASP A 231 -10.32 12.74 1.79
N TYR A 232 -9.25 12.61 2.57
CA TYR A 232 -9.18 11.73 3.74
C TYR A 232 -8.75 12.52 4.96
N THR A 233 -9.29 12.15 6.14
CA THR A 233 -8.99 12.82 7.42
C THR A 233 -7.49 13.04 7.63
N ILE A 234 -6.67 12.02 7.38
CA ILE A 234 -5.21 12.11 7.55
C ILE A 234 -4.54 13.13 6.62
N VAL A 235 -5.08 13.32 5.41
CA VAL A 235 -4.57 14.31 4.45
C VAL A 235 -5.05 15.71 4.84
N ASN A 236 -6.29 15.83 5.28
CA ASN A 236 -6.84 17.09 5.77
C ASN A 236 -6.09 17.58 7.04
N GLU A 237 -5.74 16.66 7.94
CA GLU A 237 -4.89 16.94 9.10
C GLU A 237 -3.45 17.32 8.73
N PHE A 238 -2.90 16.75 7.65
CA PHE A 238 -1.59 17.13 7.12
C PHE A 238 -1.60 18.56 6.57
N VAL A 239 -2.66 18.94 5.83
CA VAL A 239 -2.80 20.28 5.25
C VAL A 239 -3.11 21.35 6.30
N GLY A 240 -3.80 20.98 7.37
CA GLY A 240 -4.15 21.90 8.46
C GLY A 240 -3.01 22.24 9.42
N LYS A 241 -1.83 21.62 9.26
CA LYS A 241 -0.62 21.85 10.04
C LYS A 241 0.39 22.67 9.25
#